data_AF-A0A183HI18-F1
#
_entry.id   AF-A0A183HI18-F1
#
_cell.length_a   1.000
_cell.length_b   1.000
_cell.length_c   1.000
_cell.angle_alpha   90.00
_cell.angle_beta   90.00
_cell.angle_gamma   90.00
#
_symmetry.space_group_name_H-M   'P 1'
#
loop_
_entity.id
_entity.type
_entity.pdbx_description
1 polymer ?
#
loop_
_entity_poly.entity_id
_entity_poly.type
_entity_poly.pdbx_seq_one_letter_code
_entity_poly.pdbx_strand_id
1 'polypeptide(L)'
;DEIHIIFIENSFQVYDKFGLDENTADFTGHALALYRDDKINFKFRLSAIYGGTYMLDKPVDCIVYENGKVVGVKSGDDIAKCKQVYCDPSYVPDKVRKTGQVIRAICLLNHPIPMTNDAQSCQIIIPQKQVGRHYDIYISLVSNANMVAPKGWYIAMVSTTVETNNPEAEILPGLQLLGPITEKFVNVSDVYEPTDMGAESQVFISRSYDPTTHFETTCKDVLDIFQRGTTTEFDFTKITHLSLEDQE
;
A
#
# COMPACT_ATOMS: atom_id res chain seq x y z
N ASP A 1 -11.88 -17.28 20.50
CA ASP A 1 -11.40 -17.96 19.28
C ASP A 1 -12.12 -17.42 18.06
N GLU A 2 -11.73 -16.23 17.61
CA GLU A 2 -12.23 -15.64 16.37
C GLU A 2 -11.06 -15.60 15.38
N ILE A 3 -11.06 -16.54 14.44
CA ILE A 3 -10.09 -16.56 13.36
C ILE A 3 -10.53 -15.48 12.35
N HIS A 4 -9.86 -14.34 12.40
CA HIS A 4 -9.95 -13.29 11.39
C HIS A 4 -8.93 -13.59 10.30
N ILE A 5 -9.38 -13.95 9.11
CA ILE A 5 -8.49 -14.24 7.98
C ILE A 5 -8.32 -12.95 7.20
N ILE A 6 -7.11 -12.39 7.24
CA ILE A 6 -6.69 -11.22 6.48
C ILE A 6 -5.86 -11.74 5.30
N PHE A 7 -6.36 -11.53 4.09
CA PHE A 7 -5.59 -11.81 2.87
C PHE A 7 -4.91 -10.54 2.39
N ILE A 8 -3.60 -10.63 2.15
CA ILE A 8 -2.81 -9.56 1.52
C ILE A 8 -1.95 -10.23 0.45
N GLU A 9 -2.11 -9.81 -0.81
CA GLU A 9 -1.21 -10.24 -1.87
C GLU A 9 0.17 -9.58 -1.78
N ASN A 10 1.16 -10.47 -1.84
CA ASN A 10 2.54 -10.36 -2.31
C ASN A 10 3.14 -8.99 -2.69
N SER A 11 3.93 -8.43 -1.77
CA SER A 11 5.10 -7.61 -2.12
C SER A 11 6.40 -8.46 -2.23
N PHE A 12 6.44 -9.65 -1.62
CA PHE A 12 7.65 -10.48 -1.52
C PHE A 12 8.09 -11.14 -2.84
N GLN A 13 7.17 -11.58 -3.69
CA GLN A 13 7.49 -12.16 -5.01
C GLN A 13 8.16 -11.16 -5.96
N VAL A 14 7.97 -9.85 -5.75
CA VAL A 14 8.66 -8.81 -6.52
C VAL A 14 10.11 -8.70 -6.06
N TYR A 15 10.37 -8.67 -4.76
CA TYR A 15 11.74 -8.56 -4.22
C TYR A 15 12.61 -9.76 -4.60
N ASP A 16 12.05 -10.99 -4.54
CA ASP A 16 12.78 -12.22 -4.87
C ASP A 16 13.09 -12.32 -6.38
N LYS A 17 12.16 -11.86 -7.24
CA LYS A 17 12.35 -11.83 -8.71
C LYS A 17 13.45 -10.87 -9.16
N PHE A 18 13.67 -9.78 -8.42
CA PHE A 18 14.69 -8.77 -8.73
C PHE A 18 15.96 -8.90 -7.88
N GLY A 19 16.08 -9.94 -7.05
CA GLY A 19 17.25 -10.19 -6.21
C GLY A 19 17.50 -9.07 -5.19
N LEU A 20 16.44 -8.41 -4.74
CA LEU A 20 16.51 -7.34 -3.74
C LEU A 20 16.71 -7.98 -2.37
N ASP A 21 17.71 -7.50 -1.62
CA ASP A 21 18.03 -8.03 -0.30
C ASP A 21 16.96 -7.64 0.74
N GLU A 22 16.93 -8.34 1.88
CA GLU A 22 15.92 -8.09 2.94
C GLU A 22 15.86 -6.61 3.37
N ASN A 23 17.01 -5.92 3.36
CA ASN A 23 17.08 -4.49 3.70
C ASN A 23 16.36 -3.60 2.68
N THR A 24 16.45 -3.94 1.39
CA THR A 24 15.77 -3.21 0.31
C THR A 24 14.27 -3.42 0.34
N ALA A 25 13.83 -4.63 0.69
CA ALA A 25 12.43 -4.92 0.94
C ALA A 25 11.90 -4.10 2.13
N ASP A 26 12.61 -4.12 3.26
CA ASP A 26 12.26 -3.38 4.47
C ASP A 26 12.14 -1.89 4.18
N PHE A 27 13.12 -1.27 3.50
CA PHE A 27 13.02 0.15 3.23
C PHE A 27 11.89 0.53 2.27
N THR A 28 11.61 -0.29 1.26
CA THR A 28 10.44 -0.06 0.40
C THR A 28 9.16 -0.05 1.27
N GLY A 29 9.12 -0.90 2.30
CA GLY A 29 8.17 -0.84 3.41
C GLY A 29 8.23 0.47 4.23
N HIS A 30 9.42 0.93 4.64
CA HIS A 30 9.60 2.04 5.57
C HIS A 30 9.47 3.45 4.97
N ALA A 31 9.63 3.63 3.67
CA ALA A 31 9.68 4.99 3.11
C ALA A 31 8.90 5.19 1.81
N LEU A 32 8.63 4.12 1.07
CA LEU A 32 7.60 4.15 0.04
C LEU A 32 6.24 3.77 0.65
N ALA A 33 6.23 2.87 1.65
CA ALA A 33 5.05 2.47 2.42
C ALA A 33 4.96 3.03 3.87
N LEU A 34 5.89 3.91 4.28
CA LEU A 34 5.98 4.61 5.58
C LEU A 34 5.69 3.75 6.85
N TYR A 35 6.21 2.53 6.91
CA TYR A 35 6.34 1.82 8.19
C TYR A 35 7.47 2.42 9.05
N ARG A 36 7.44 2.28 10.39
CA ARG A 36 8.36 3.01 11.29
C ARG A 36 9.64 2.28 11.76
N ASP A 37 9.85 1.00 11.43
CA ASP A 37 11.03 0.19 11.85
C ASP A 37 11.17 -1.08 10.99
N ASP A 38 12.40 -1.48 10.57
CA ASP A 38 12.88 -2.61 9.69
C ASP A 38 12.20 -3.99 9.87
N LYS A 39 10.88 -3.97 9.84
CA LYS A 39 9.97 -5.03 10.19
C LYS A 39 8.72 -4.74 9.40
N ILE A 40 8.73 -5.02 8.10
CA ILE A 40 7.50 -5.31 7.32
C ILE A 40 6.53 -6.19 8.13
N ASN A 41 7.10 -7.01 9.02
CA ASN A 41 6.43 -7.84 9.98
C ASN A 41 5.75 -7.12 11.17
N PHE A 42 5.78 -5.81 11.47
CA PHE A 42 5.27 -5.37 12.78
C PHE A 42 3.78 -5.64 13.01
N LYS A 43 2.88 -5.34 12.05
CA LYS A 43 1.45 -5.68 12.19
C LYS A 43 1.22 -7.20 12.19
N PHE A 44 1.92 -7.91 11.32
CA PHE A 44 1.83 -9.36 11.19
C PHE A 44 2.39 -10.09 12.41
N ARG A 45 3.55 -9.68 12.89
CA ARG A 45 4.23 -10.13 14.11
C ARG A 45 3.42 -9.75 15.34
N LEU A 46 2.86 -8.55 15.43
CA LEU A 46 2.01 -8.17 16.55
C LEU A 46 0.79 -9.09 16.59
N SER A 47 0.12 -9.29 15.45
CA SER A 47 -0.98 -10.24 15.34
C SER A 47 -0.54 -11.68 15.65
N ALA A 48 0.64 -12.13 15.19
CA ALA A 48 1.18 -13.46 15.49
C ALA A 48 1.51 -13.63 16.98
N ILE A 49 2.02 -12.59 17.63
CA ILE A 49 2.21 -12.55 19.09
C ILE A 49 0.87 -12.71 19.80
N TYR A 50 -0.20 -12.12 19.25
CA TYR A 50 -1.57 -12.28 19.74
C TYR A 50 -2.29 -13.53 19.16
N GLY A 51 -1.57 -14.48 18.53
CA GLY A 51 -2.10 -15.77 18.08
C GLY A 51 -2.57 -15.83 16.62
N GLY A 52 -2.31 -14.81 15.82
CA GLY A 52 -2.58 -14.80 14.38
C GLY A 52 -1.71 -15.79 13.61
N THR A 53 -2.31 -16.52 12.66
CA THR A 53 -1.59 -17.45 11.78
C THR A 53 -1.54 -16.87 10.37
N TYR A 54 -0.35 -16.87 9.77
CA TYR A 54 -0.10 -16.33 8.44
C TYR A 54 0.23 -17.45 7.47
N MET A 55 -0.34 -17.37 6.27
CA MET A 55 -0.09 -18.31 5.18
C MET A 55 0.26 -17.49 3.94
N LEU A 56 1.53 -17.54 3.52
CA LEU A 56 2.01 -16.98 2.26
C LEU A 56 1.99 -18.08 1.19
N ASP A 57 1.90 -17.69 -0.09
CA ASP A 57 1.83 -18.60 -1.24
C ASP A 57 0.66 -19.62 -1.16
N LYS A 58 -0.43 -19.22 -0.49
CA LYS A 58 -1.64 -20.03 -0.39
C LYS A 58 -2.76 -19.39 -1.23
N PRO A 59 -3.06 -19.92 -2.42
CA PRO A 59 -4.07 -19.33 -3.30
C PRO A 59 -5.46 -19.45 -2.67
N VAL A 60 -6.27 -18.41 -2.82
CA VAL A 60 -7.68 -18.42 -2.42
C VAL A 60 -8.53 -18.67 -3.65
N ASP A 61 -9.29 -19.76 -3.65
CA ASP A 61 -10.16 -20.08 -4.78
C ASP A 61 -11.42 -19.23 -4.76
N CYS A 62 -12.08 -19.13 -3.60
CA CYS A 62 -13.26 -18.31 -3.41
C CYS A 62 -13.62 -18.10 -1.93
N ILE A 63 -14.42 -17.06 -1.69
CA ILE A 63 -15.11 -16.83 -0.42
C ILE A 63 -16.42 -17.63 -0.42
N VAL A 64 -16.68 -18.35 0.67
CA VAL A 64 -17.86 -19.20 0.83
C VAL A 64 -18.95 -18.44 1.59
N TYR A 65 -20.16 -18.44 1.03
CA TYR A 65 -21.31 -17.73 1.58
C TYR A 65 -22.47 -18.70 1.90
N GLU A 66 -23.16 -18.46 3.01
CA GLU A 66 -24.44 -19.09 3.35
C GLU A 66 -25.45 -17.99 3.70
N ASN A 67 -26.64 -18.01 3.09
CA ASN A 67 -27.69 -17.00 3.28
C ASN A 67 -27.20 -15.55 3.08
N GLY A 68 -26.27 -15.33 2.14
CA GLY A 68 -25.69 -14.01 1.85
C GLY A 68 -24.58 -13.57 2.81
N LYS A 69 -24.29 -14.34 3.86
CA LYS A 69 -23.24 -14.06 4.86
C LYS A 69 -22.02 -14.95 4.64
N VAL A 70 -20.82 -14.42 4.87
CA VAL A 70 -19.59 -15.23 4.80
C VAL A 70 -19.55 -16.29 5.90
N VAL A 71 -19.08 -17.48 5.55
CA VAL A 71 -18.88 -18.60 6.47
C VAL A 71 -17.48 -19.21 6.41
N GLY A 72 -16.68 -18.83 5.42
CA GLY A 72 -15.32 -19.33 5.28
C GLY A 72 -14.67 -18.92 3.97
N VAL A 73 -13.42 -19.37 3.81
CA VAL A 73 -12.64 -19.18 2.59
C VAL A 73 -12.09 -20.52 2.14
N LYS A 74 -12.21 -20.80 0.85
CA LYS A 74 -11.76 -22.04 0.22
C LYS A 74 -10.38 -21.86 -0.40
N SER A 75 -9.50 -22.82 -0.17
CA SER A 75 -8.16 -22.89 -0.76
C SER A 75 -7.83 -24.36 -1.04
N GLY A 76 -7.89 -24.75 -2.32
CA GLY A 76 -7.79 -26.15 -2.73
C GLY A 76 -8.95 -26.98 -2.19
N ASP A 77 -8.62 -28.06 -1.47
CA ASP A 77 -9.61 -28.94 -0.84
C ASP A 77 -10.02 -28.47 0.56
N ASP A 78 -9.31 -27.49 1.13
CA ASP A 78 -9.56 -26.98 2.48
C ASP A 78 -10.55 -25.82 2.50
N ILE A 79 -11.41 -25.79 3.52
CA ILE A 79 -12.27 -24.63 3.84
C ILE A 79 -11.95 -24.15 5.24
N ALA A 80 -11.36 -22.96 5.35
CA ALA A 80 -11.14 -22.29 6.61
C ALA A 80 -12.40 -21.51 7.00
N LYS A 81 -13.09 -21.94 8.06
CA LYS A 81 -14.33 -21.29 8.51
C LYS A 81 -14.04 -20.00 9.30
N CYS A 82 -14.82 -18.95 9.03
CA CYS A 82 -14.69 -17.66 9.70
C CYS A 82 -16.05 -16.94 9.77
N LYS A 83 -16.17 -15.98 10.68
CA LYS A 83 -17.40 -15.16 10.84
C LYS A 83 -17.38 -13.89 9.98
N GLN A 84 -16.18 -13.40 9.67
CA GLN A 84 -15.90 -12.18 8.95
C GLN A 84 -14.68 -12.40 8.06
N VAL A 85 -14.61 -11.68 6.95
CA VAL A 85 -13.44 -11.68 6.05
C VAL A 85 -13.02 -10.24 5.80
N TYR A 86 -11.72 -9.99 5.86
CA TYR A 86 -11.11 -8.71 5.50
C TYR A 86 -10.20 -8.95 4.30
N CYS A 87 -10.42 -8.23 3.21
CA CYS A 87 -9.71 -8.47 1.95
C CYS A 87 -9.53 -7.18 1.14
N ASP A 88 -8.59 -7.19 0.22
CA ASP A 88 -8.48 -6.15 -0.81
C ASP A 88 -9.37 -6.47 -2.03
N PRO A 89 -9.58 -5.49 -2.94
CA PRO A 89 -10.45 -5.64 -4.10
C PRO A 89 -10.18 -6.85 -5.00
N SER A 90 -8.95 -7.36 -5.05
CA SER A 90 -8.58 -8.49 -5.94
C SER A 90 -9.31 -9.80 -5.59
N TYR A 91 -9.68 -10.01 -4.33
CA TYR A 91 -10.35 -11.23 -3.86
C TYR A 91 -11.86 -11.24 -4.13
N VAL A 92 -12.46 -10.09 -4.45
CA VAL A 92 -13.91 -9.92 -4.62
C VAL A 92 -14.23 -8.92 -5.76
N PRO A 93 -13.85 -9.25 -7.00
CA PRO A 93 -14.00 -8.35 -8.15
C PRO A 93 -15.46 -7.99 -8.46
N ASP A 94 -16.42 -8.79 -8.01
CA ASP A 94 -17.87 -8.59 -8.15
C ASP A 94 -18.46 -7.61 -7.12
N LYS A 95 -17.73 -7.28 -6.06
CA LYS A 95 -18.18 -6.40 -4.96
C LYS A 95 -17.44 -5.07 -4.89
N VAL A 96 -16.77 -4.71 -5.97
CA VAL A 96 -16.00 -3.47 -6.08
C VAL A 96 -16.34 -2.75 -7.37
N ARG A 97 -16.19 -1.43 -7.36
CA ARG A 97 -16.30 -0.61 -8.56
C ARG A 97 -15.00 0.15 -8.79
N LYS A 98 -14.61 0.28 -10.06
CA LYS A 98 -13.49 1.11 -10.48
C LYS A 98 -13.84 2.58 -10.31
N THR A 99 -13.02 3.33 -9.60
CA THR A 99 -13.18 4.77 -9.35
C THR A 99 -12.24 5.63 -10.17
N GLY A 100 -11.12 5.06 -10.63
CA GLY A 100 -10.13 5.77 -11.42
C GLY A 100 -8.95 4.88 -11.78
N GLN A 101 -7.88 5.52 -12.22
CA GLN A 101 -6.60 4.88 -12.47
C GLN A 101 -5.47 5.76 -11.93
N VAL A 102 -4.38 5.13 -11.53
CA VAL A 102 -3.17 5.80 -11.06
C VAL A 102 -2.01 5.34 -11.91
N ILE A 103 -1.25 6.30 -12.43
CA ILE A 103 0.05 6.02 -13.04
C ILE A 103 1.13 6.18 -11.97
N ARG A 104 2.07 5.22 -11.95
CA ARG A 104 3.31 5.28 -11.16
C ARG A 104 4.50 5.04 -12.08
N ALA A 105 5.48 5.91 -12.03
CA ALA A 105 6.77 5.75 -12.70
C ALA A 105 7.89 5.67 -11.67
N ILE A 106 8.50 4.50 -11.57
CA ILE A 106 9.69 4.26 -10.74
C ILE A 106 10.92 4.56 -11.61
N CYS A 107 11.73 5.52 -11.17
CA CYS A 107 12.89 6.02 -11.89
C CYS A 107 14.15 5.75 -11.06
N LEU A 108 15.12 5.07 -11.66
CA LEU A 108 16.43 4.86 -11.05
C LEU A 108 17.37 6.01 -11.45
N LEU A 109 17.94 6.68 -10.45
CA LEU A 109 18.87 7.79 -10.64
C LEU A 109 20.22 7.42 -10.01
N ASN A 110 21.31 7.93 -10.60
CA ASN A 110 22.66 7.82 -10.05
C ASN A 110 23.16 9.16 -9.47
N HIS A 111 22.22 10.05 -9.14
CA HIS A 111 22.45 11.38 -8.58
C HIS A 111 21.21 11.83 -7.78
N PRO A 112 21.36 12.79 -6.83
CA PRO A 112 20.22 13.38 -6.15
C PRO A 112 19.38 14.23 -7.12
N ILE A 113 18.11 14.46 -6.79
CA ILE A 113 17.25 15.33 -7.60
C ILE A 113 17.83 16.76 -7.59
N PRO A 114 18.00 17.42 -8.76
CA PRO A 114 18.46 18.79 -8.84
C PRO A 114 17.64 19.74 -7.96
N MET A 115 18.27 20.80 -7.43
CA MET A 115 17.61 21.82 -6.60
C MET A 115 17.04 21.31 -5.26
N THR A 116 17.44 20.12 -4.79
CA THR A 116 17.04 19.59 -3.47
C THR A 116 18.13 19.67 -2.39
N ASN A 117 19.22 20.40 -2.66
CA ASN A 117 20.38 20.49 -1.75
C ASN A 117 20.97 19.10 -1.42
N ASP A 118 21.14 18.27 -2.45
CA ASP A 118 21.66 16.89 -2.38
C ASP A 118 20.93 16.00 -1.37
N ALA A 119 19.61 16.21 -1.22
CA ALA A 119 18.78 15.44 -0.32
C ALA A 119 18.85 13.93 -0.62
N GLN A 120 19.01 13.14 0.44
CA GLN A 120 19.02 11.68 0.35
C GLN A 120 17.60 11.09 0.28
N SER A 121 16.62 11.83 0.79
CA SER A 121 15.20 11.55 0.61
C SER A 121 14.43 12.87 0.57
N CYS A 122 13.37 12.93 -0.22
CA CYS A 122 12.49 14.09 -0.25
C CYS A 122 11.11 13.75 -0.81
N GLN A 123 10.16 14.64 -0.54
CA GLN A 123 8.85 14.63 -1.17
C GLN A 123 8.68 15.95 -1.94
N ILE A 124 8.25 15.86 -3.19
CA ILE A 124 7.92 17.01 -4.03
C ILE A 124 6.47 16.86 -4.46
N ILE A 125 5.71 17.93 -4.30
CA ILE A 125 4.31 17.99 -4.73
C ILE A 125 4.24 19.06 -5.81
N ILE A 126 3.70 18.70 -6.97
CA ILE A 126 3.41 19.63 -8.06
C ILE A 126 1.90 19.89 -8.03
N PRO A 127 1.47 21.06 -7.54
CA PRO A 127 0.04 21.37 -7.46
C PRO A 127 -0.60 21.38 -8.84
N GLN A 128 -1.78 20.78 -8.96
CA GLN A 128 -2.55 20.60 -10.18
C GLN A 128 -2.68 21.89 -11.02
N LYS A 129 -2.81 23.04 -10.36
CA LYS A 129 -2.98 24.36 -11.02
C LYS A 129 -1.72 24.82 -11.76
N GLN A 130 -0.53 24.39 -11.33
CA GLN A 130 0.75 24.75 -11.97
C GLN A 130 0.97 24.02 -13.30
N VAL A 131 0.30 22.87 -13.48
CA VAL A 131 0.44 22.00 -14.65
C VAL A 131 -0.87 21.87 -15.43
N GLY A 132 -1.88 22.68 -15.11
CA GLY A 132 -3.16 22.69 -15.82
C GLY A 132 -3.97 21.40 -15.69
N ARG A 133 -3.89 20.73 -14.54
CA ARG A 133 -4.52 19.43 -14.25
C ARG A 133 -5.64 19.52 -13.21
N HIS A 134 -6.40 18.45 -13.07
CA HIS A 134 -7.37 18.25 -12.00
C HIS A 134 -6.78 17.58 -10.76
N TYR A 135 -5.67 16.86 -10.90
CA TYR A 135 -4.96 16.18 -9.81
C TYR A 135 -3.49 16.59 -9.73
N ASP A 136 -2.98 16.62 -8.50
CA ASP A 136 -1.57 16.88 -8.21
C ASP A 136 -0.68 15.76 -8.74
N ILE A 137 0.60 16.06 -8.95
CA ILE A 137 1.64 15.07 -9.22
C ILE A 137 2.54 14.99 -8.00
N TYR A 138 2.77 13.77 -7.51
CA TYR A 138 3.61 13.51 -6.35
C TYR A 138 4.92 12.88 -6.80
N ILE A 139 6.01 13.27 -6.15
CA ILE A 139 7.33 12.66 -6.30
C ILE A 139 7.83 12.29 -4.92
N SER A 140 8.19 11.02 -4.73
CA SER A 140 8.94 10.56 -3.56
C SER A 140 10.33 10.13 -4.00
N LEU A 141 11.37 10.67 -3.36
CA LEU A 141 12.75 10.28 -3.55
C LEU A 141 13.24 9.57 -2.29
N VAL A 142 13.91 8.46 -2.50
CA VAL A 142 14.57 7.68 -1.47
C VAL A 142 15.89 7.11 -1.99
N SER A 143 16.82 6.77 -1.11
CA SER A 143 18.18 6.37 -1.53
C SER A 143 18.77 5.24 -0.70
N ASN A 144 20.10 5.12 -0.70
CA ASN A 144 20.83 4.28 0.22
C ASN A 144 20.71 4.70 1.70
N ALA A 145 20.43 5.98 2.02
CA ALA A 145 20.36 6.52 3.41
C ALA A 145 19.18 5.98 4.26
N ASN A 146 18.68 4.85 3.86
CA ASN A 146 17.30 4.50 3.72
C ASN A 146 17.31 2.98 3.52
N MET A 147 18.25 2.47 2.74
CA MET A 147 18.52 1.04 2.54
C MET A 147 17.68 0.39 1.43
N VAL A 148 17.08 1.17 0.51
CA VAL A 148 16.46 0.62 -0.73
C VAL A 148 17.41 0.42 -1.89
N ALA A 149 18.53 1.12 -1.87
CA ALA A 149 19.36 1.24 -3.04
C ALA A 149 20.83 1.12 -2.64
N PRO A 150 21.68 0.57 -3.53
CA PRO A 150 23.11 0.62 -3.35
C PRO A 150 23.62 2.06 -3.22
N LYS A 151 24.78 2.24 -2.59
CA LYS A 151 25.37 3.58 -2.41
C LYS A 151 25.55 4.29 -3.77
N GLY A 152 25.11 5.55 -3.83
CA GLY A 152 25.14 6.35 -5.05
C GLY A 152 23.92 6.18 -5.97
N TRP A 153 22.99 5.29 -5.61
CA TRP A 153 21.72 5.12 -6.31
C TRP A 153 20.56 5.71 -5.52
N TYR A 154 19.58 6.19 -6.28
CA TYR A 154 18.35 6.77 -5.79
C TYR A 154 17.17 6.19 -6.56
N ILE A 155 16.04 6.06 -5.86
CA ILE A 155 14.77 5.63 -6.44
C ILE A 155 13.81 6.79 -6.28
N ALA A 156 13.36 7.33 -7.41
CA ALA A 156 12.33 8.34 -7.46
C ALA A 156 11.03 7.73 -7.99
N MET A 157 9.93 7.89 -7.28
CA MET A 157 8.61 7.47 -7.74
C MET A 157 7.79 8.71 -8.07
N VAL A 158 7.32 8.81 -9.32
CA VAL A 158 6.39 9.86 -9.77
C VAL A 158 5.00 9.27 -9.94
N SER A 159 3.99 9.86 -9.31
CA SER A 159 2.62 9.34 -9.35
C SER A 159 1.56 10.42 -9.49
N THR A 160 0.47 10.12 -10.20
CA THR A 160 -0.72 10.97 -10.30
C THR A 160 -1.95 10.13 -10.70
N THR A 161 -3.15 10.68 -10.48
CA THR A 161 -4.39 10.12 -11.02
C THR A 161 -4.45 10.37 -12.52
N VAL A 162 -4.82 9.36 -13.30
CA VAL A 162 -4.94 9.44 -14.76
C VAL A 162 -6.17 10.25 -15.15
N GLU A 163 -5.99 11.24 -16.04
CA GLU A 163 -7.06 12.09 -16.57
C GLU A 163 -7.27 11.91 -18.08
N THR A 164 -6.31 11.33 -18.80
CA THR A 164 -6.30 11.26 -20.26
C THR A 164 -6.00 9.85 -20.77
N ASN A 165 -6.10 9.65 -22.09
CA ASN A 165 -5.72 8.41 -22.75
C ASN A 165 -4.20 8.25 -22.95
N ASN A 166 -3.38 9.21 -22.48
CA ASN A 166 -1.92 9.13 -22.54
C ASN A 166 -1.30 9.38 -21.14
N PRO A 167 -1.37 8.39 -20.23
CA PRO A 167 -0.95 8.55 -18.83
C PRO A 167 0.51 8.98 -18.67
N GLU A 168 1.42 8.51 -19.53
CA GLU A 168 2.84 8.86 -19.44
C GLU A 168 3.13 10.34 -19.70
N ALA A 169 2.33 11.01 -20.53
CA ALA A 169 2.47 12.44 -20.77
C ALA A 169 2.10 13.26 -19.52
N GLU A 170 1.23 12.73 -18.66
CA GLU A 170 0.72 13.42 -17.48
C GLU A 170 1.78 13.57 -16.39
N ILE A 171 2.71 12.61 -16.29
CA ILE A 171 3.81 12.62 -15.33
C ILE A 171 5.06 13.32 -15.85
N LEU A 172 5.09 13.75 -17.12
CA LEU A 172 6.24 14.40 -17.73
C LEU A 172 6.77 15.61 -16.93
N PRO A 173 5.92 16.50 -16.38
CA PRO A 173 6.39 17.60 -15.53
C PRO A 173 7.17 17.11 -14.31
N GLY A 174 6.77 15.98 -13.72
CA GLY A 174 7.49 15.38 -12.59
C GLY A 174 8.80 14.72 -13.01
N LEU A 175 8.79 13.99 -14.13
CA LEU A 175 10.00 13.36 -14.68
C LEU A 175 11.08 14.38 -15.04
N GLN A 176 10.69 15.56 -15.56
CA GLN A 176 11.63 16.63 -15.89
C GLN A 176 12.39 17.20 -14.68
N LEU A 177 11.79 17.13 -13.48
CA LEU A 177 12.47 17.56 -12.26
C LEU A 177 13.57 16.59 -11.82
N LEU A 178 13.51 15.33 -12.22
CA LEU A 178 14.43 14.29 -11.76
C LEU A 178 15.84 14.43 -12.33
N GLY A 179 16.03 15.14 -13.45
CA GLY A 179 17.28 15.15 -14.21
C GLY A 179 17.47 13.88 -15.07
N PRO A 180 18.71 13.51 -15.44
CA PRO A 180 18.99 12.28 -16.17
C PRO A 180 18.49 11.01 -15.47
N ILE A 181 17.56 10.30 -16.10
CA ILE A 181 17.02 9.03 -15.58
C ILE A 181 17.81 7.87 -16.19
N THR A 182 18.35 6.98 -15.36
CA THR A 182 19.08 5.79 -15.81
C THR A 182 18.13 4.73 -16.36
N GLU A 183 17.03 4.47 -15.65
CA GLU A 183 16.02 3.49 -16.04
C GLU A 183 14.64 3.91 -15.52
N LYS A 184 13.58 3.59 -16.26
CA LYS A 184 12.21 4.00 -15.94
C LYS A 184 11.23 2.84 -16.09
N PHE A 185 10.52 2.50 -15.02
CA PHE A 185 9.46 1.50 -14.99
C PHE A 185 8.12 2.19 -14.78
N VAL A 186 7.23 2.10 -15.78
CA VAL A 186 5.90 2.71 -15.73
C VAL A 186 4.85 1.62 -15.51
N ASN A 187 3.95 1.85 -14.57
CA ASN A 187 2.79 1.01 -14.33
C ASN A 187 1.53 1.88 -14.16
N VAL A 188 0.42 1.46 -14.76
CA VAL A 188 -0.90 2.06 -14.58
C VAL A 188 -1.79 1.04 -13.89
N SER A 189 -2.28 1.39 -12.71
CA SER A 189 -3.14 0.53 -11.89
C SER A 189 -4.54 1.11 -11.77
N ASP A 190 -5.55 0.24 -11.86
CA ASP A 190 -6.93 0.60 -11.56
C ASP A 190 -7.11 0.82 -10.05
N VAL A 191 -7.94 1.79 -9.69
CA VAL A 191 -8.31 2.08 -8.30
C VAL A 191 -9.75 1.64 -8.10
N TYR A 192 -9.99 0.85 -7.06
CA TYR A 192 -11.29 0.30 -6.72
C TYR A 192 -11.76 0.75 -5.33
N GLU A 193 -13.07 0.82 -5.18
CA GLU A 193 -13.73 1.00 -3.88
C GLU A 193 -14.85 -0.04 -3.68
N PRO A 194 -15.16 -0.41 -2.41
CA PRO A 194 -16.24 -1.33 -2.11
C PRO A 194 -17.60 -0.81 -2.59
N THR A 195 -18.38 -1.70 -3.21
CA THR A 195 -19.83 -1.51 -3.36
C THR A 195 -20.61 -2.17 -2.22
N ASP A 196 -20.02 -3.17 -1.58
CA ASP A 196 -20.52 -3.83 -0.37
C ASP A 196 -19.71 -3.36 0.85
N MET A 197 -20.39 -2.71 1.79
CA MET A 197 -19.74 -2.18 3.00
C MET A 197 -19.55 -3.25 4.10
N GLY A 198 -20.07 -4.47 3.90
CA GLY A 198 -19.83 -5.61 4.78
C GLY A 198 -20.84 -5.77 5.91
N ALA A 199 -21.84 -4.88 6.06
CA ALA A 199 -22.81 -4.95 7.15
C ALA A 199 -23.63 -6.26 7.14
N GLU A 200 -24.11 -6.67 5.96
CA GLU A 200 -24.89 -7.91 5.80
C GLU A 200 -23.99 -9.10 5.47
N SER A 201 -23.08 -8.93 4.50
CA SER A 201 -22.22 -10.00 3.99
C SER A 201 -21.11 -10.42 4.95
N GLN A 202 -20.75 -9.54 5.90
CA GLN A 202 -19.59 -9.67 6.78
C GLN A 202 -18.26 -9.81 6.03
N VAL A 203 -18.21 -9.26 4.81
CA VAL A 203 -16.97 -9.12 4.02
C VAL A 203 -16.61 -7.64 3.97
N PHE A 204 -15.49 -7.28 4.59
CA PHE A 204 -15.00 -5.92 4.69
C PHE A 204 -13.84 -5.72 3.72
N ILE A 205 -14.12 -4.95 2.68
CA ILE A 205 -13.18 -4.72 1.58
C ILE A 205 -12.46 -3.39 1.81
N SER A 206 -11.14 -3.37 1.58
CA SER A 206 -10.34 -2.16 1.57
C SER A 206 -10.44 -1.40 0.24
N ARG A 207 -10.04 -0.13 0.27
CA ARG A 207 -9.91 0.70 -0.93
C ARG A 207 -8.51 0.51 -1.53
N SER A 208 -8.41 0.60 -2.86
CA SER A 208 -7.10 0.58 -3.52
C SER A 208 -6.28 1.82 -3.14
N TYR A 209 -4.96 1.68 -3.16
CA TYR A 209 -4.04 2.80 -2.89
C TYR A 209 -4.14 3.89 -3.94
N ASP A 210 -4.33 5.12 -3.45
CA ASP A 210 -4.37 6.34 -4.25
C ASP A 210 -2.93 6.76 -4.69
N PRO A 211 -2.76 7.85 -5.45
CA PRO A 211 -1.44 8.27 -5.92
C PRO A 211 -0.64 9.06 -4.90
N THR A 212 -1.20 9.36 -3.72
CA THR A 212 -0.53 10.20 -2.71
C THR A 212 0.68 9.48 -2.12
N THR A 213 1.70 10.26 -1.75
CA THR A 213 2.96 9.75 -1.17
C THR A 213 2.94 9.70 0.36
N HIS A 214 1.75 9.74 0.96
CA HIS A 214 1.54 9.71 2.41
C HIS A 214 0.35 8.81 2.79
N PHE A 215 0.23 8.40 4.05
CA PHE A 215 -0.76 7.39 4.48
C PHE A 215 -2.07 7.92 5.01
N GLU A 216 -2.34 9.22 4.96
CA GLU A 216 -3.54 9.80 5.58
C GLU A 216 -4.85 9.12 5.10
N THR A 217 -4.99 8.92 3.80
CA THR A 217 -6.17 8.25 3.20
C THR A 217 -6.22 6.76 3.53
N THR A 218 -5.07 6.09 3.54
CA THR A 218 -4.95 4.68 3.95
C THR A 218 -5.31 4.49 5.42
N CYS A 219 -4.85 5.37 6.30
CA CYS A 219 -5.18 5.35 7.73
C CYS A 219 -6.69 5.53 7.95
N LYS A 220 -7.32 6.45 7.21
CA LYS A 220 -8.78 6.61 7.22
C LYS A 220 -9.51 5.34 6.79
N ASP A 221 -9.03 4.68 5.73
CA ASP A 221 -9.63 3.42 5.27
C ASP A 221 -9.51 2.30 6.31
N VAL A 222 -8.36 2.20 7.00
CA VAL A 222 -8.17 1.24 8.10
C VAL A 222 -9.14 1.50 9.25
N LEU A 223 -9.32 2.77 9.65
CA LEU A 223 -10.25 3.14 10.71
C LEU A 223 -11.72 2.89 10.30
N ASP A 224 -12.08 3.18 9.05
CA ASP A 224 -13.39 2.89 8.48
C ASP A 224 -13.67 1.38 8.48
N ILE A 225 -12.75 0.56 7.99
CA ILE A 225 -12.87 -0.91 8.01
C ILE A 225 -13.01 -1.43 9.44
N PHE A 226 -12.20 -0.92 10.37
CA PHE A 226 -12.29 -1.30 11.78
C PHE A 226 -13.69 -1.00 12.31
N GLN A 227 -14.19 0.22 12.15
CA GLN A 227 -15.51 0.62 12.61
C GLN A 227 -16.63 -0.20 11.99
N ARG A 228 -16.54 -0.53 10.70
CA ARG A 228 -17.50 -1.40 10.01
C ARG A 228 -17.47 -2.83 10.54
N GLY A 229 -16.28 -3.36 10.79
CA GLY A 229 -16.06 -4.74 11.26
C GLY A 229 -16.45 -4.97 12.71
N THR A 230 -16.10 -4.03 13.60
CA THR A 230 -16.32 -4.15 15.05
C THR A 230 -17.60 -3.47 15.52
N THR A 231 -18.24 -2.66 14.68
CA THR A 231 -19.35 -1.76 15.03
C THR A 231 -19.03 -0.72 16.10
N THR A 232 -17.74 -0.51 16.39
CA THR A 232 -17.26 0.44 17.41
C THR A 232 -16.22 1.38 16.83
N GLU A 233 -16.26 2.65 17.23
CA GLU A 233 -15.21 3.59 16.87
C GLU A 233 -13.88 3.19 17.51
N PHE A 234 -12.79 3.43 16.78
CA PHE A 234 -11.46 3.14 17.29
C PHE A 234 -11.10 4.15 18.38
N ASP A 235 -10.89 3.64 19.59
CA ASP A 235 -10.53 4.44 20.76
C ASP A 235 -9.01 4.51 20.90
N PHE A 236 -8.43 5.64 20.48
CA PHE A 236 -6.99 5.90 20.57
C PHE A 236 -6.47 5.96 22.01
N THR A 237 -7.33 6.18 23.01
CA THR A 237 -6.90 6.28 24.43
C THR A 237 -6.49 4.93 25.02
N LYS A 238 -6.91 3.82 24.39
CA LYS A 238 -6.55 2.46 24.81
C LYS A 238 -5.16 2.03 24.37
N ILE A 239 -4.44 2.87 23.62
CA ILE A 239 -3.05 2.61 23.23
C ILE A 239 -2.14 2.98 24.40
N THR A 240 -1.89 2.03 25.30
CA THR A 240 -1.10 2.21 26.53
C THR A 240 0.41 2.13 26.34
N HIS A 241 0.90 1.83 25.13
CA HIS A 241 2.32 1.59 24.85
C HIS A 241 3.03 2.75 24.12
N LEU A 242 2.45 3.95 24.08
CA LEU A 242 3.06 5.11 23.40
C LEU A 242 3.90 6.02 24.31
N SER A 243 4.03 5.72 25.61
CA SER A 243 5.11 6.32 26.41
C SER A 243 6.40 5.53 26.18
N LEU A 244 7.03 5.76 25.04
CA LEU A 244 8.50 5.70 24.98
C LEU A 244 8.99 6.93 25.75
N GLU A 245 8.95 6.87 27.08
CA GLU A 245 9.93 7.63 27.84
C GLU A 245 11.26 6.98 27.49
N ASP A 246 12.03 7.66 26.64
CA ASP A 246 13.45 7.41 26.49
C ASP A 246 14.06 7.43 27.89
N GLN A 247 14.26 6.25 28.48
CA GLN A 247 15.12 6.12 29.64
C GLN A 247 16.56 6.24 29.11
N GLU A 248 17.16 7.40 29.38
CA GLU A 248 18.60 7.68 29.26
C GLU A 248 19.49 6.54 29.77
#